data_AF-A0A846GBV1-F1
#
_entry.id   AF-A0A846GBV1-F1
#
_cell.length_a   1.000
_cell.length_b   1.000
_cell.length_c   1.000
_cell.angle_alpha   90.00
_cell.angle_beta   90.00
_cell.angle_gamma   90.00
#
_symmetry.space_group_name_H-M   'P 1'
#
loop_
_entity.id
_entity.type
_entity.pdbx_description
1 polymer ?
#
loop_
_entity_poly.entity_id
_entity_poly.type
_entity_poly.pdbx_seq_one_letter_code
_entity_poly.pdbx_strand_id
1 'polypeptide(L)'
;MSQRAEKVIGEIMSESRIIQISGCDNQNRTGDVIFVHGLDGDPRKTWHPQEKSDDNNFWPAWLGEDLPDMGIWSLEYNLKSFEWKGTTMPLADRATNILATLDSYKIGDRP
;
A
#
# COMPACT_ATOMS: atom_id res chain seq x y z
N MET A 1 -25.97 12.77 12.16
CA MET A 1 -25.52 11.77 11.17
C MET A 1 -25.36 10.45 11.90
N SER A 2 -25.77 9.31 11.31
CA SER A 2 -25.80 8.01 12.00
C SER A 2 -24.46 7.29 11.88
N GLN A 3 -24.04 6.60 12.94
CA GLN A 3 -22.83 5.74 12.98
C GLN A 3 -22.80 4.69 11.86
N ARG A 4 -23.98 4.32 11.33
CA ARG A 4 -24.15 3.45 10.17
C ARG A 4 -23.77 4.13 8.84
N ALA A 5 -24.00 5.44 8.72
CA ALA A 5 -23.57 6.23 7.57
C ALA A 5 -22.05 6.43 7.58
N GLU A 6 -21.44 6.67 8.74
CA GLU A 6 -19.97 6.76 8.88
C GLU A 6 -19.28 5.43 8.54
N LYS A 7 -19.82 4.30 9.00
CA LYS A 7 -19.29 2.97 8.65
C LYS A 7 -19.41 2.65 7.16
N VAL A 8 -20.55 2.99 6.55
CA VAL A 8 -20.76 2.82 5.10
C VAL A 8 -19.86 3.76 4.31
N ILE A 9 -19.66 5.00 4.75
CA ILE A 9 -18.72 5.94 4.12
C ILE A 9 -17.27 5.42 4.27
N GLY A 10 -16.89 4.86 5.40
CA GLY A 10 -15.58 4.21 5.59
C GLY A 10 -15.39 2.92 4.78
N GLU A 11 -16.46 2.15 4.54
CA GLU A 11 -16.42 1.00 3.62
C GLU A 11 -16.37 1.43 2.14
N ILE A 12 -16.98 2.56 1.77
CA ILE A 12 -16.96 3.13 0.41
C ILE A 12 -15.64 3.88 0.15
N MET A 13 -15.06 4.52 1.16
CA MET A 13 -13.73 5.11 1.15
C MET A 13 -12.70 4.03 1.42
N SER A 14 -12.37 3.20 0.42
CA SER A 14 -11.44 2.08 0.62
C SER A 14 -10.15 2.58 1.29
N GLU A 15 -9.93 2.17 2.53
CA GLU A 15 -8.72 2.54 3.28
C GLU A 15 -7.50 1.93 2.58
N SER A 16 -6.69 2.79 1.97
CA SER A 16 -5.34 2.44 1.54
C SER A 16 -4.37 2.66 2.71
N ARG A 17 -3.43 1.74 2.88
CA ARG A 17 -2.36 1.87 3.86
C ARG A 17 -1.04 1.45 3.26
N ILE A 18 0.04 1.99 3.82
CA ILE A 18 1.39 1.64 3.43
C ILE A 18 2.01 0.75 4.51
N ILE A 19 2.63 -0.35 4.09
CA ILE A 19 3.41 -1.26 4.92
C ILE A 19 4.89 -0.91 4.78
N GLN A 20 5.57 -0.71 5.91
CA GLN A 20 7.01 -0.46 5.97
C GLN A 20 7.77 -1.78 5.79
N ILE A 21 8.74 -1.83 4.89
CA ILE A 21 9.56 -3.03 4.64
C ILE A 21 11.01 -2.82 5.07
N SER A 22 11.69 -1.81 4.53
CA SER A 22 13.09 -1.51 4.82
C SER A 22 13.38 -0.01 4.68
N GLY A 23 14.34 0.53 5.44
CA GLY A 23 14.83 1.92 5.31
C GLY A 23 13.79 3.04 5.55
N CYS A 24 12.59 2.71 6.06
CA CYS A 24 11.46 3.63 6.17
C CYS A 24 11.63 4.68 7.28
N ASP A 25 12.40 4.37 8.31
CA ASP A 25 12.75 5.22 9.45
C ASP A 25 14.01 6.07 9.21
N ASN A 26 14.77 5.76 8.15
CA ASN A 26 15.91 6.57 7.74
C ASN A 26 15.41 7.95 7.23
N GLN A 27 15.70 8.99 8.02
CA GLN A 27 15.33 10.37 7.68
C GLN A 27 16.17 10.93 6.51
N ASN A 28 17.36 10.35 6.28
CA ASN A 28 18.29 10.74 5.23
C ASN A 28 18.19 9.85 3.98
N ARG A 29 17.16 8.99 3.89
CA ARG A 29 16.96 8.16 2.69
C ARG A 29 16.86 9.04 1.44
N THR A 30 17.43 8.58 0.34
CA THR A 30 17.55 9.33 -0.90
C THR A 30 16.36 9.11 -1.85
N GLY A 31 15.35 8.34 -1.44
CA GLY A 31 14.14 8.09 -2.21
C GLY A 31 13.21 7.06 -1.56
N ASP A 32 12.05 6.86 -2.17
CA ASP A 32 11.03 5.90 -1.74
C ASP A 32 10.61 5.00 -2.92
N VAL A 33 10.56 3.69 -2.71
CA VAL A 33 10.06 2.69 -3.66
C VAL A 33 8.80 2.06 -3.10
N ILE A 34 7.70 2.12 -3.85
CA ILE A 34 6.39 1.65 -3.42
C ILE A 34 5.93 0.51 -4.32
N PHE A 35 5.71 -0.66 -3.74
CA PHE A 35 5.21 -1.83 -4.45
C PHE A 35 3.69 -1.82 -4.46
N VAL A 36 3.11 -1.90 -5.66
CA VAL A 36 1.66 -1.90 -5.88
C VAL A 36 1.25 -3.23 -6.46
N HIS A 37 0.52 -4.04 -5.69
CA HIS A 37 0.04 -5.34 -6.15
C HIS A 37 -1.12 -5.22 -7.14
N GLY A 38 -1.40 -6.28 -7.90
CA GLY A 38 -2.54 -6.34 -8.84
C GLY A 38 -3.87 -6.71 -8.18
N LEU A 39 -4.88 -7.00 -9.00
CA LEU A 39 -6.21 -7.47 -8.57
C LEU A 39 -6.10 -8.70 -7.66
N ASP A 40 -6.86 -8.73 -6.56
CA ASP A 40 -6.81 -9.76 -5.50
C ASP A 40 -5.41 -10.03 -4.91
N GLY A 41 -4.45 -9.14 -5.16
CA GLY A 41 -3.11 -9.24 -4.60
C GLY A 41 -3.07 -8.92 -3.11
N ASP A 42 -1.99 -9.36 -2.48
CA ASP A 42 -1.66 -9.06 -1.09
C ASP A 42 -0.33 -8.30 -1.07
N PRO A 43 -0.22 -7.23 -0.26
CA PRO A 43 0.98 -6.38 -0.23
C PRO A 43 2.28 -7.11 0.13
N ARG A 44 2.23 -8.32 0.72
CA ARG A 44 3.41 -9.15 0.95
C ARG A 44 3.40 -10.41 0.09
N LYS A 45 2.30 -11.17 0.10
CA LYS A 45 2.27 -12.50 -0.53
C LYS A 45 2.48 -12.44 -2.03
N THR A 46 1.99 -11.40 -2.71
CA THR A 46 2.17 -11.20 -4.15
C THR A 46 3.64 -11.20 -4.57
N TRP A 47 4.54 -10.81 -3.66
CA TRP A 47 5.97 -10.69 -3.94
C TRP A 47 6.81 -11.80 -3.28
N HIS A 48 6.18 -12.70 -2.55
CA HIS A 48 6.83 -13.80 -1.85
C HIS A 48 6.80 -15.07 -2.73
N PRO A 49 7.93 -15.77 -2.93
CA PRO A 49 8.01 -16.93 -3.82
C PRO A 49 7.09 -18.12 -3.44
N GLN A 50 6.67 -18.16 -2.18
CA GLN A 50 5.74 -19.15 -1.62
C GLN A 50 4.43 -18.53 -1.09
N GLU A 51 4.12 -17.28 -1.48
CA GLU A 51 2.90 -16.58 -1.06
C GLU A 51 2.70 -16.46 0.47
N LYS A 52 3.81 -16.31 1.21
CA LYS A 52 3.80 -16.09 2.66
C LYS A 52 3.82 -14.60 2.98
N SER A 53 3.39 -14.27 4.20
CA SER A 53 3.34 -12.89 4.70
C SER A 53 4.10 -12.70 6.02
N ASP A 54 4.59 -13.78 6.62
CA ASP A 54 5.12 -13.86 7.99
C ASP A 54 6.66 -13.88 8.07
N ASP A 55 7.36 -13.79 6.94
CA ASP A 55 8.81 -13.68 6.89
C ASP A 55 9.28 -12.58 5.92
N ASN A 56 10.60 -12.33 5.92
CA ASN A 56 11.25 -11.35 5.05
C ASN A 56 11.93 -11.97 3.83
N ASN A 57 11.57 -13.20 3.44
CA ASN A 57 12.13 -13.86 2.27
C ASN A 57 11.32 -13.55 0.99
N PHE A 58 11.18 -12.26 0.67
CA PHE A 58 10.37 -11.79 -0.45
C PHE A 58 11.02 -10.58 -1.14
N TRP A 59 10.62 -10.33 -2.38
CA TRP A 59 11.33 -9.41 -3.28
C TRP A 59 11.53 -7.99 -2.73
N PRO A 60 10.52 -7.31 -2.14
CA PRO A 60 10.71 -6.01 -1.48
C PRO A 60 11.78 -6.01 -0.39
N ALA A 61 11.86 -7.05 0.44
CA ALA A 61 12.88 -7.11 1.49
C ALA A 61 14.29 -7.30 0.89
N TRP A 62 14.43 -8.16 -0.11
CA TRP A 62 15.70 -8.33 -0.83
C TRP A 62 16.17 -7.02 -1.47
N LEU A 63 15.26 -6.26 -2.10
CA LEU A 63 15.59 -4.94 -2.65
C LEU A 63 16.04 -3.96 -1.56
N GLY A 64 15.46 -4.04 -0.36
CA GLY A 64 15.85 -3.22 0.77
C GLY A 64 17.22 -3.55 1.35
N GLU A 65 17.72 -4.76 1.14
CA GLU A 65 19.10 -5.14 1.46
C GLU A 65 20.08 -4.57 0.43
N ASP A 66 19.71 -4.60 -0.86
CA ASP A 66 20.52 -4.08 -1.96
C ASP A 66 20.54 -2.53 -2.00
N LEU A 67 19.48 -1.87 -1.51
CA LEU A 67 19.31 -0.41 -1.52
C LEU A 67 19.06 0.15 -0.10
N PRO A 68 20.06 0.15 0.80
CA PRO A 68 19.89 0.57 2.19
C PRO A 68 19.56 2.06 2.37
N ASP A 69 19.86 2.88 1.36
CA ASP A 69 19.57 4.32 1.36
C ASP A 69 18.15 4.65 0.86
N MET A 70 17.34 3.65 0.49
CA MET A 70 15.96 3.82 0.03
C MET A 70 14.95 3.40 1.10
N GLY A 71 13.80 4.08 1.13
CA GLY A 71 12.62 3.61 1.83
C GLY A 71 11.85 2.62 0.96
N ILE A 72 11.72 1.37 1.39
CA ILE A 72 10.98 0.33 0.67
C ILE A 72 9.64 0.11 1.36
N TRP A 73 8.57 0.26 0.59
CA TRP A 73 7.19 0.24 1.07
C TRP A 73 6.32 -0.68 0.22
N SER A 74 5.26 -1.24 0.81
CA SER A 74 4.23 -1.96 0.04
C SER A 74 2.86 -1.35 0.27
N LEU A 75 2.11 -1.12 -0.80
CA LEU A 75 0.77 -0.53 -0.75
C LEU A 75 -0.28 -1.62 -0.58
N GLU A 76 -1.09 -1.48 0.46
CA GLU A 76 -2.30 -2.26 0.67
C GLU A 76 -3.51 -1.43 0.33
N TYR A 77 -4.40 -2.00 -0.46
CA TYR A 77 -5.64 -1.36 -0.88
C TYR A 77 -6.66 -2.43 -1.29
N ASN A 78 -7.94 -2.19 -0.98
CA ASN A 78 -8.97 -3.20 -1.20
C ASN A 78 -9.36 -3.33 -2.67
N LEU A 79 -8.77 -4.29 -3.40
CA LEU A 79 -9.20 -4.75 -4.73
C LEU A 79 -9.81 -6.15 -4.65
N LYS A 80 -10.89 -6.34 -3.89
CA LYS A 80 -11.62 -7.62 -3.93
C LYS A 80 -12.46 -7.72 -5.21
N SER A 81 -12.18 -8.72 -6.03
CA SER A 81 -12.94 -9.03 -7.26
C SER A 81 -14.44 -9.27 -7.04
N PHE A 82 -14.86 -9.58 -5.81
CA PHE A 82 -16.25 -9.93 -5.49
C PHE A 82 -17.20 -8.74 -5.28
N GLU A 83 -16.70 -7.50 -5.14
CA GLU A 83 -17.53 -6.29 -5.01
C GLU A 83 -17.96 -5.68 -6.37
N TRP A 84 -17.53 -6.30 -7.48
CA TRP A 84 -17.90 -5.98 -8.87
C TRP A 84 -19.41 -5.87 -9.14
N LYS A 85 -20.28 -6.39 -8.26
CA LYS A 85 -21.74 -6.38 -8.47
C LYS A 85 -22.49 -5.10 -8.08
N GLY A 86 -21.85 -3.98 -7.72
CA GLY A 86 -22.66 -2.76 -7.57
C GLY A 86 -22.04 -1.40 -7.31
N THR A 87 -20.88 -1.25 -6.67
CA THR A 87 -20.41 0.08 -6.21
C THR A 87 -18.90 0.12 -5.99
N THR A 88 -18.10 -0.34 -6.94
CA THR A 88 -16.64 -0.19 -6.83
C THR A 88 -16.23 1.25 -7.11
N MET A 89 -15.41 1.81 -6.24
CA MET A 89 -14.80 3.12 -6.44
C MET A 89 -14.04 3.15 -7.78
N PRO A 90 -14.25 4.17 -8.63
CA PRO A 90 -13.47 4.39 -9.84
C PRO A 90 -11.96 4.35 -9.56
N LEU A 91 -11.18 3.85 -10.52
CA LEU A 91 -9.73 3.75 -10.37
C LEU A 91 -9.07 5.12 -10.08
N ALA A 92 -9.63 6.20 -10.63
CA ALA A 92 -9.15 7.56 -10.39
C ALA A 92 -9.34 7.98 -8.92
N ASP A 93 -10.53 7.79 -8.36
CA ASP A 93 -10.81 8.11 -6.95
C ASP A 93 -9.93 7.29 -6.01
N ARG A 94 -9.67 6.03 -6.37
CA ARG A 94 -8.74 5.16 -5.66
C ARG A 94 -7.31 5.70 -5.70
N ALA A 95 -6.86 6.18 -6.87
CA ALA A 95 -5.56 6.83 -6.98
C ALA A 95 -5.47 8.09 -6.12
N THR A 96 -6.55 8.88 -6.03
CA THR A 96 -6.63 10.04 -5.14
C THR A 96 -6.52 9.65 -3.66
N ASN A 97 -7.19 8.58 -3.24
CA ASN A 97 -7.06 8.08 -1.87
C ASN A 97 -5.66 7.57 -1.57
N ILE A 98 -5.04 6.83 -2.49
CA ILE A 98 -3.65 6.38 -2.37
C ILE A 98 -2.72 7.59 -2.26
N LEU A 99 -2.89 8.62 -3.10
CA LEU A 99 -2.07 9.83 -3.03
C LEU A 99 -2.18 10.51 -1.67
N ALA A 100 -3.40 10.62 -1.11
CA ALA A 100 -3.60 11.15 0.23
C ALA A 100 -2.92 10.29 1.31
N THR A 101 -2.94 8.96 1.17
CA THR A 101 -2.16 8.07 2.04
C THR A 101 -0.67 8.36 1.93
N LEU A 102 -0.10 8.47 0.72
CA LEU A 102 1.33 8.76 0.54
C LEU A 102 1.75 10.09 1.18
N ASP A 103 0.96 11.13 0.97
CA ASP A 103 1.17 12.47 1.55
C ASP A 103 1.21 12.42 3.09
N SER A 104 0.30 11.68 3.72
CA SER A 104 0.29 11.52 5.18
C SER A 104 1.54 10.85 5.76
N TYR A 105 2.28 10.09 4.94
CA TYR A 105 3.55 9.45 5.31
C TYR A 105 4.77 10.27 4.86
N LYS A 106 4.56 11.45 4.27
CA LYS A 106 5.61 12.32 3.71
C LYS A 106 6.46 11.58 2.66
N ILE A 107 5.80 10.74 1.87
CA ILE A 107 6.41 10.02 0.75
C ILE A 107 6.27 10.90 -0.50
N GLY A 108 7.39 11.19 -1.17
CA GLY A 108 7.46 12.14 -2.29
C GLY A 108 7.99 13.54 -1.91
N ASP A 109 8.22 13.81 -0.64
CA ASP A 109 8.80 15.08 -0.14
C ASP A 109 10.33 15.17 -0.34
N ARG A 110 10.96 14.08 -0.77
CA ARG A 110 12.42 13.95 -0.94
C ARG A 110 12.78 14.04 -2.43
N PRO A 111 13.89 14.71 -2.80
CA PRO A 111 14.32 14.85 -4.18
C PRO A 111 14.66 13.52 -4.84
#